data_AF-A0A2P6FDE6-F1
#
_entry.id   AF-A0A2P6FDE6-F1
#
_cell.length_a   1.000
_cell.length_b   1.000
_cell.length_c   1.000
_cell.angle_alpha   90.00
_cell.angle_beta   90.00
_cell.angle_gamma   90.00
#
_symmetry.space_group_name_H-M   'P 1'
#
loop_
_entity.id
_entity.type
_entity.pdbx_description
1 polymer ?
#
loop_
_entity_poly.entity_id
_entity_poly.type
_entity_poly.pdbx_seq_one_letter_code
_entity_poly.pdbx_strand_id
1 'polypeptide(L)' 'METKQYLILRSLVKKYGKDIVINTVNKIANDIEIKK' A
#
# COMPACT_ATOMS: atom_id res chain seq x y z
N MET A 1 9.74 16.80 -2.83
CA MET A 1 9.30 16.68 -1.43
C MET A 1 8.53 15.38 -1.34
N GLU A 2 8.99 14.41 -0.55
CA GLU A 2 8.30 13.13 -0.42
C GLU A 2 7.00 13.33 0.39
N THR A 3 5.87 12.81 -0.11
CA THR A 3 4.60 12.93 0.61
C THR A 3 4.60 12.00 1.83
N LYS A 4 3.81 12.33 2.86
CA LYS A 4 3.65 11.46 4.03
C LYS A 4 3.24 10.03 3.65
N GLN A 5 2.39 9.90 2.64
CA GLN A 5 1.94 8.61 2.10
C GLN A 5 3.10 7.80 1.52
N TYR A 6 3.98 8.44 0.74
CA TYR A 6 5.16 7.79 0.19
C TYR A 6 6.11 7.28 1.29
N LEU A 7 6.35 8.08 2.34
CA LEU A 7 7.21 7.67 3.46
C LEU A 7 6.66 6.45 4.20
N ILE A 8 5.34 6.39 4.39
CA ILE A 8 4.65 5.24 4.99
C ILE A 8 4.79 4.02 4.08
N LEU A 9 4.47 4.14 2.79
CA LEU A 9 4.57 3.04 1.83
C LEU A 9 6.00 2.48 1.76
N ARG A 10 7.00 3.37 1.73
CA ARG A 10 8.43 2.99 1.72
C ARG A 10 8.82 2.22 2.97
N SER A 11 8.32 2.65 4.14
CA SER A 11 8.57 1.95 5.41
C SER A 11 7.94 0.57 5.44
N LEU A 12 6.72 0.44 4.91
CA LEU A 12 6.04 -0.86 4.79
C LEU A 12 6.76 -1.80 3.83
N VAL A 13 7.20 -1.32 2.67
CA VAL A 13 7.96 -2.12 1.70
C VAL A 13 9.28 -2.61 2.29
N LYS A 14 9.99 -1.76 3.05
CA LYS A 14 11.22 -2.18 3.74
C LYS A 14 10.98 -3.24 4.81
N LYS A 15 9.87 -3.15 5.54
CA LYS A 15 9.56 -4.06 6.65
C LYS A 15 9.01 -5.42 6.21
N TYR A 16 8.14 -5.41 5.20
CA TYR A 16 7.35 -6.59 4.81
C TYR A 16 7.67 -7.11 3.40
N GLY A 17 8.48 -6.39 2.63
CA GLY A 17 8.79 -6.75 1.24
C GLY A 17 7.78 -6.18 0.24
N LYS A 18 8.24 -6.01 -1.00
CA LYS A 18 7.48 -5.36 -2.08
C LYS A 18 6.19 -6.11 -2.43
N ASP A 19 6.27 -7.42 -2.63
CA ASP A 19 5.14 -8.22 -3.12
C ASP A 19 3.99 -8.30 -2.12
N ILE A 20 4.30 -8.41 -0.82
CA ILE A 20 3.31 -8.44 0.26
C ILE A 20 2.53 -7.12 0.31
N VAL A 21 3.25 -5.99 0.24
CA VAL A 21 2.63 -4.66 0.28
C VAL A 21 1.75 -4.43 -0.95
N ILE A 22 2.23 -4.76 -2.15
CA ILE A 22 1.45 -4.59 -3.39
C ILE A 22 0.17 -5.45 -3.34
N ASN A 23 0.28 -6.73 -2.99
CA ASN A 23 -0.89 -7.62 -2.90
C ASN A 23 -1.93 -7.12 -1.89
N THR A 24 -1.47 -6.57 -0.77
CA THR A 24 -2.38 -6.04 0.26
C THR A 24 -3.05 -4.75 -0.18
N VAL A 25 -2.29 -3.81 -0.77
CA VAL A 25 -2.84 -2.56 -1.29
C VAL A 25 -3.87 -2.82 -2.38
N ASN A 26 -3.59 -3.74 -3.30
CA ASN A 26 -4.54 -4.11 -4.37
C ASN A 26 -5.84 -4.69 -3.82
N LYS A 27 -5.76 -5.56 -2.80
CA LYS A 27 -6.97 -6.09 -2.13
C LYS A 27 -7.80 -4.97 -1.50
N ILE A 28 -7.16 -4.07 -0.76
CA ILE A 28 -7.85 -2.92 -0.12
C ILE A 28 -8.47 -2.01 -1.17
N ALA A 29 -7.75 -1.72 -2.26
CA ALA A 29 -8.25 -0.89 -3.35
C ALA A 29 -9.51 -1.50 -3.99
N ASN A 30 -9.48 -2.79 -4.29
CA ASN A 30 -10.63 -3.53 -4.82
C ASN A 30 -11.80 -3.52 -3.82
N ASP A 31 -11.54 -3.73 -2.53
CA ASP A 31 -12.59 -3.70 -1.50
C ASP A 31 -13.24 -2.31 -1.35
N ILE A 32 -12.49 -1.24 -1.58
CA ILE A 32 -13.01 0.14 -1.56
C ILE A 32 -13.82 0.42 -2.84
N GLU A 33 -13.34 -0.03 -4.00
CA GLU A 33 -14.00 0.14 -5.29
C GLU A 33 -15.36 -0.59 -5.32
N ILE A 34 -15.43 -1.81 -4.79
CA ILE A 34 -16.67 -2.59 -4.72
C ILE A 34 -17.70 -1.99 -3.74
N LYS A 35 -17.25 -1.20 -2.75
CA LYS A 35 -18.12 -0.56 -1.75
C LYS A 35 -18.64 0.82 -2.17
N LYS A 36 -18.21 1.34 -3.33
CA LYS A 36 -18.56 2.67 -3.83
C LYS A 36 -19.69 2.61 -4.84
#